data_AF-A0A328EGY6-F1
#
_entry.id   AF-A0A328EGY6-F1
#
_cell.length_a   1.000
_cell.length_b   1.000
_cell.length_c   1.000
_cell.angle_alpha   90.00
_cell.angle_beta   90.00
_cell.angle_gamma   90.00
#
_symmetry.space_group_name_H-M   'P 1'
#
loop_
_entity.id
_entity.type
_entity.pdbx_description
1 polymer ?
#
loop_
_entity_poly.entity_id
_entity_poly.type
_entity_poly.pdbx_seq_one_letter_code
_entity_poly.pdbx_strand_id
1 'polypeptide(L)'
;MNNLEKNNLNEKNSELDKVFDEKFNRLVGFVYIYSENGYNETLFKDYLGLDLENYKLGEDLVFDAKEKLKLKISELERFIKKVESDEIKLYETKNYYLKSFYDNLELIRNYSYIIEIEAQKIKTLNYRIPKEKLENYFKKMDNFDKKIFGDKLSENANYYEKIINDLDDLIKEKQDSLSEEESIFIKGILNQLKQNYSKKEVKNLGILQENEELIYDSLKDFDKNILKKEIERDDYIEIFKLVAEILGIKLEIELNEKIGNINATINKKDENKLRIPTKENYNKLTVERIINLLSHEIETHMITRENNQTLVGSMKPAGYTIKEEGIATTFGNLSAGKNIKEKVGLNTYSVLICEIYDGETFKKAYEILKKLTDSKTDSESKFWRYKRGRDFNLPGVNPKEKSYFIGEIEVKERIRKRENVIKLFLGKNNFNLEDEISKLAGIENNFSFSNLKEKNIVLPMMIGEIIKYKLLTKNQENKSILGFFKYFNEKYGEILEAQGVNYRNFIRDYDLKATQEENRKKVKKILQIIEK
;
A
#
# COMPACT_ATOMS: atom_id res chain seq x y z
N MET A 1 -21.84 16.15 -13.74
CA MET A 1 -22.83 15.92 -12.66
C MET A 1 -23.70 17.15 -12.49
N ASN A 2 -25.01 17.01 -12.71
CA ASN A 2 -25.96 18.04 -12.31
C ASN A 2 -26.09 18.09 -10.77
N ASN A 3 -26.47 19.25 -10.22
CA ASN A 3 -26.55 19.48 -8.77
C ASN A 3 -27.45 18.46 -8.02
N LEU A 4 -28.43 17.85 -8.71
CA LEU A 4 -29.29 16.78 -8.17
C LEU A 4 -28.54 15.45 -7.95
N GLU A 5 -27.60 15.07 -8.81
CA GLU A 5 -26.80 13.86 -8.64
C GLU A 5 -25.76 14.04 -7.53
N LYS A 6 -25.18 15.24 -7.41
CA LYS A 6 -24.27 15.60 -6.32
C LYS A 6 -24.97 15.62 -4.96
N ASN A 7 -26.19 16.19 -4.90
CA ASN A 7 -26.99 16.20 -3.67
C ASN A 7 -27.43 14.79 -3.27
N ASN A 8 -27.79 13.94 -4.23
CA ASN A 8 -28.07 12.52 -3.96
C ASN A 8 -26.82 11.75 -3.51
N LEU A 9 -25.62 12.00 -4.05
CA LEU A 9 -24.38 11.38 -3.55
C LEU A 9 -24.02 11.85 -2.13
N ASN A 10 -24.25 13.12 -1.82
CA ASN A 10 -23.98 13.69 -0.49
C ASN A 10 -24.95 13.17 0.60
N GLU A 11 -26.24 12.96 0.28
CA GLU A 11 -27.16 12.26 1.19
C GLU A 11 -26.84 10.76 1.29
N LYS A 12 -26.51 10.09 0.16
CA LYS A 12 -26.09 8.67 0.11
C LYS A 12 -24.88 8.36 0.98
N ASN A 13 -23.88 9.25 0.97
CA ASN A 13 -22.66 9.06 1.76
C ASN A 13 -22.89 9.30 3.25
N SER A 14 -23.90 10.07 3.67
CA SER A 14 -24.09 10.41 5.08
C SER A 14 -24.46 9.22 6.00
N GLU A 15 -25.15 8.19 5.48
CA GLU A 15 -25.41 6.95 6.25
C GLU A 15 -24.26 5.96 6.15
N LEU A 16 -23.58 5.90 5.00
CA LEU A 16 -22.40 5.07 4.79
C LEU A 16 -21.22 5.55 5.65
N ASP A 17 -20.96 6.85 5.68
CA ASP A 17 -19.86 7.49 6.40
C ASP A 17 -20.02 7.35 7.92
N LYS A 18 -21.24 7.12 8.43
CA LYS A 18 -21.49 6.78 9.85
C LYS A 18 -21.03 5.37 10.19
N VAL A 19 -21.05 4.44 9.22
CA VAL A 19 -20.68 3.04 9.41
C VAL A 19 -19.21 2.82 9.05
N PHE A 20 -18.74 3.47 7.99
CA PHE A 20 -17.41 3.33 7.39
C PHE A 20 -16.55 4.58 7.63
N ASP A 21 -16.58 5.07 8.86
CA ASP A 21 -15.86 6.26 9.28
C ASP A 21 -14.32 6.09 9.25
N GLU A 22 -13.60 7.13 9.65
CA GLU A 22 -12.13 7.09 9.71
C GLU A 22 -11.60 5.96 10.61
N LYS A 23 -12.29 5.68 11.74
CA LYS A 23 -11.87 4.68 12.73
C LYS A 23 -12.00 3.29 12.16
N PHE A 24 -13.14 2.98 11.53
CA PHE A 24 -13.35 1.75 10.80
C PHE A 24 -12.30 1.57 9.70
N ASN A 25 -12.03 2.63 8.93
CA ASN A 25 -11.07 2.57 7.84
C ASN A 25 -9.62 2.34 8.29
N ARG A 26 -9.21 2.86 9.46
CA ARG A 26 -7.90 2.55 10.07
C ARG A 26 -7.81 1.09 10.50
N LEU A 27 -8.91 0.53 11.00
CA LEU A 27 -9.02 -0.88 11.39
C LEU A 27 -8.86 -1.79 10.16
N VAL A 28 -9.59 -1.54 9.07
CA VAL A 28 -9.48 -2.31 7.81
C VAL A 28 -8.06 -2.26 7.24
N GLY A 29 -7.41 -1.11 7.35
CA GLY A 29 -6.03 -0.92 6.91
C GLY A 29 -4.95 -1.46 7.86
N PHE A 30 -5.30 -2.15 8.96
CA PHE A 30 -4.37 -2.65 10.00
C PHE A 30 -3.39 -1.57 10.52
N VAL A 31 -3.87 -0.34 10.65
CA VAL A 31 -3.07 0.81 11.14
C VAL A 31 -3.22 0.90 12.66
N TYR A 32 -2.53 0.02 13.38
CA TYR A 32 -2.58 0.00 14.84
C TYR A 32 -1.59 0.97 15.46
N ILE A 33 -2.10 1.76 16.39
CA ILE A 33 -1.34 2.60 17.31
C ILE A 33 -1.29 1.86 18.64
N TYR A 34 -0.09 1.77 19.21
CA TYR A 34 0.14 1.12 20.49
C TYR A 34 0.60 2.13 21.52
N SER A 35 0.06 2.02 22.74
CA SER A 35 0.63 2.68 23.90
C SER A 35 1.88 1.93 24.40
N GLU A 36 2.65 2.55 25.29
CA GLU A 36 3.86 1.97 25.89
C GLU A 36 3.59 0.66 26.66
N ASN A 37 2.36 0.49 27.15
CA ASN A 37 1.90 -0.71 27.85
C ASN A 37 1.47 -1.84 26.90
N GLY A 38 1.62 -1.66 25.58
CA GLY A 38 1.19 -2.63 24.58
C GLY A 38 -0.30 -2.57 24.25
N TYR A 39 -0.99 -1.53 24.70
CA TYR A 39 -2.41 -1.33 24.44
C TYR A 39 -2.66 -0.89 23.00
N ASN A 40 -3.47 -1.65 22.26
CA ASN A 40 -3.87 -1.31 20.91
C ASN A 40 -4.98 -0.26 20.92
N GLU A 41 -4.60 1.02 20.88
CA GLU A 41 -5.53 2.15 20.94
C GLU A 41 -6.48 2.17 19.74
N THR A 42 -6.01 1.78 18.55
CA THR A 42 -6.86 1.74 17.34
C THR A 42 -8.03 0.76 17.53
N LEU A 43 -7.75 -0.44 18.04
CA LEU A 43 -8.77 -1.48 18.21
C LEU A 43 -9.68 -1.18 19.40
N PHE A 44 -9.10 -0.99 20.58
CA PHE A 44 -9.89 -0.92 21.81
C PHE A 44 -10.48 0.46 22.05
N LYS A 45 -9.68 1.53 21.92
CA LYS A 45 -10.11 2.89 22.21
C LYS A 45 -10.87 3.53 21.06
N ASP A 46 -10.25 3.60 19.89
CA ASP A 46 -10.84 4.32 18.75
C ASP A 46 -12.08 3.60 18.22
N TYR A 47 -11.97 2.30 17.95
CA TYR A 47 -13.02 1.51 17.32
C TYR A 47 -14.08 0.99 18.30
N LEU A 48 -13.67 0.42 19.45
CA LEU A 48 -14.60 -0.15 20.43
C LEU A 48 -15.01 0.82 21.55
N GLY A 49 -14.35 1.97 21.69
CA GLY A 49 -14.69 2.98 22.70
C GLY A 49 -14.35 2.55 24.13
N LEU A 50 -13.29 1.75 24.30
CA LEU A 50 -12.84 1.25 25.59
C LEU A 50 -11.54 1.94 25.97
N ASP A 51 -11.48 2.51 27.17
CA ASP A 51 -10.25 3.10 27.71
C ASP A 51 -9.61 2.13 28.71
N LEU A 52 -8.31 1.88 28.55
CA LEU A 52 -7.56 0.91 29.37
C LEU A 52 -7.67 1.20 30.87
N GLU A 53 -7.73 2.48 31.25
CA GLU A 53 -7.80 2.94 32.66
C GLU A 53 -9.01 2.40 33.43
N ASN A 54 -10.07 1.98 32.71
CA ASN A 54 -11.26 1.41 33.30
C ASN A 54 -11.12 -0.08 33.68
N TYR A 55 -10.00 -0.72 33.32
CA TYR A 55 -9.83 -2.16 33.43
C TYR A 55 -8.68 -2.53 34.36
N LYS A 56 -8.95 -3.45 35.30
CA LYS A 56 -7.94 -4.06 36.17
C LYS A 56 -7.63 -5.51 35.77
N LEU A 57 -8.59 -6.19 35.16
CA LEU A 57 -8.48 -7.56 34.68
C LEU A 57 -8.64 -7.57 33.16
N GLY A 58 -7.86 -8.41 32.46
CA GLY A 58 -7.98 -8.49 31.01
C GLY A 58 -9.20 -9.28 30.56
N GLU A 59 -9.73 -10.16 31.40
CA GLU A 59 -11.00 -10.85 31.20
C GLU A 59 -12.16 -9.86 31.03
N ASP A 60 -12.21 -8.83 31.88
CA ASP A 60 -13.24 -7.78 31.83
C ASP A 60 -13.13 -6.97 30.53
N LEU A 61 -11.91 -6.55 30.16
CA LEU A 61 -11.65 -5.86 28.89
C LEU A 61 -12.09 -6.71 27.70
N VAL A 62 -11.72 -7.99 27.69
CA VAL A 62 -12.05 -8.91 26.59
C VAL A 62 -13.55 -9.15 26.50
N PHE A 63 -14.23 -9.30 27.64
CA PHE A 63 -15.68 -9.46 27.69
C PHE A 63 -16.39 -8.23 27.08
N ASP A 64 -16.07 -7.04 27.58
CA ASP A 64 -16.66 -5.79 27.08
C ASP A 64 -16.34 -5.56 25.60
N ALA A 65 -15.09 -5.80 25.19
CA ALA A 65 -14.67 -5.66 23.80
C ALA A 65 -15.47 -6.57 22.86
N LYS A 66 -15.76 -7.81 23.28
CA LYS A 66 -16.58 -8.74 22.50
C LYS A 66 -18.05 -8.33 22.44
N GLU A 67 -18.62 -7.83 23.52
CA GLU A 67 -19.99 -7.31 23.51
C GLU A 67 -20.11 -6.07 22.60
N LYS A 68 -19.16 -5.14 22.66
CA LYS A 68 -19.09 -4.01 21.72
C LYS A 68 -18.93 -4.47 20.27
N LEU A 69 -18.07 -5.46 20.02
CA LEU A 69 -17.89 -6.02 18.68
C LEU A 69 -19.18 -6.67 18.15
N LYS A 70 -19.90 -7.40 19.01
CA LYS A 70 -21.19 -8.03 18.65
C LYS A 70 -22.25 -7.00 18.28
N LEU A 71 -22.30 -5.86 18.98
CA LEU A 71 -23.16 -4.74 18.61
C LEU A 71 -22.77 -4.16 17.24
N LYS A 72 -21.47 -3.94 16.98
CA LYS A 72 -20.97 -3.47 15.68
C LYS A 72 -21.30 -4.43 14.53
N ILE A 73 -21.15 -5.74 14.75
CA ILE A 73 -21.54 -6.79 13.80
C ILE A 73 -23.04 -6.69 13.50
N SER A 74 -23.87 -6.58 14.55
CA SER A 74 -25.33 -6.51 14.42
C SER A 74 -25.79 -5.21 13.74
N GLU A 75 -25.09 -4.10 13.96
CA GLU A 75 -25.30 -2.83 13.23
C GLU A 75 -25.00 -2.99 11.75
N LEU A 76 -23.85 -3.56 11.39
CA LEU A 76 -23.47 -3.77 10.00
C LEU A 76 -24.40 -4.77 9.30
N GLU A 77 -24.79 -5.86 9.94
CA GLU A 77 -25.75 -6.83 9.37
C GLU A 77 -27.12 -6.19 9.10
N ARG A 78 -27.61 -5.36 10.03
CA ARG A 78 -28.85 -4.59 9.81
C ARG A 78 -28.69 -3.62 8.65
N PHE A 79 -27.55 -2.94 8.56
CA PHE A 79 -27.26 -2.02 7.47
C PHE A 79 -27.23 -2.74 6.11
N ILE A 80 -26.56 -3.89 6.02
CA ILE A 80 -26.53 -4.74 4.82
C ILE A 80 -27.95 -5.10 4.39
N LYS A 81 -28.80 -5.57 5.33
CA LYS A 81 -30.19 -5.93 5.02
C LYS A 81 -31.00 -4.76 4.45
N LYS A 82 -30.80 -3.55 4.98
CA LYS A 82 -31.44 -2.32 4.45
C LYS A 82 -31.00 -2.00 3.02
N VAL A 83 -29.73 -2.25 2.70
CA VAL A 83 -29.21 -2.07 1.35
C VAL A 83 -29.76 -3.15 0.41
N GLU A 84 -29.86 -4.40 0.88
CA GLU A 84 -30.45 -5.49 0.11
C GLU A 84 -31.93 -5.24 -0.20
N SER A 85 -32.70 -4.77 0.79
CA SER A 85 -34.14 -4.44 0.66
C SER A 85 -34.42 -3.12 -0.07
N ASP A 86 -33.39 -2.40 -0.54
CA ASP A 86 -33.48 -1.10 -1.19
C ASP A 86 -34.13 0.00 -0.31
N GLU A 87 -34.15 -0.19 1.01
CA GLU A 87 -34.41 0.90 1.97
C GLU A 87 -33.31 1.98 1.86
N ILE A 88 -32.07 1.56 1.58
CA ILE A 88 -30.96 2.44 1.22
C ILE A 88 -30.65 2.27 -0.27
N LYS A 89 -30.98 3.28 -1.06
CA LYS A 89 -30.82 3.22 -2.53
C LYS A 89 -29.40 3.55 -2.97
N LEU A 90 -28.63 2.50 -3.26
CA LEU A 90 -27.26 2.60 -3.80
C LEU A 90 -27.17 2.56 -5.33
N TYR A 91 -28.24 2.19 -6.05
CA TYR A 91 -28.29 2.19 -7.52
C TYR A 91 -27.12 1.41 -8.15
N GLU A 92 -26.38 2.01 -9.08
CA GLU A 92 -25.28 1.41 -9.83
C GLU A 92 -24.15 0.89 -8.93
N THR A 93 -23.97 1.46 -7.73
CA THR A 93 -22.92 1.05 -6.78
C THR A 93 -23.34 -0.10 -5.87
N LYS A 94 -24.62 -0.53 -5.87
CA LYS A 94 -25.17 -1.52 -4.93
C LYS A 94 -24.33 -2.80 -4.88
N ASN A 95 -23.96 -3.35 -6.04
CA ASN A 95 -23.18 -4.59 -6.10
C ASN A 95 -21.76 -4.43 -5.52
N TYR A 96 -21.10 -3.30 -5.80
CA TYR A 96 -19.78 -3.01 -5.23
C TYR A 96 -19.85 -2.94 -3.69
N TYR A 97 -20.84 -2.19 -3.18
CA TYR A 97 -21.04 -2.02 -1.75
C TYR A 97 -21.38 -3.33 -1.05
N LEU A 98 -22.32 -4.12 -1.58
CA LEU A 98 -22.70 -5.40 -0.97
C LEU A 98 -21.51 -6.36 -0.86
N LYS A 99 -20.74 -6.54 -1.95
CA LYS A 99 -19.51 -7.35 -1.91
C LYS A 99 -18.54 -6.86 -0.84
N SER A 100 -18.29 -5.56 -0.83
CA SER A 100 -17.38 -4.93 0.13
C SER A 100 -17.86 -5.05 1.58
N PHE A 101 -19.17 -4.96 1.83
CA PHE A 101 -19.76 -5.11 3.16
C PHE A 101 -19.62 -6.53 3.70
N TYR A 102 -19.82 -7.54 2.86
CA TYR A 102 -19.68 -8.92 3.27
C TYR A 102 -18.23 -9.28 3.61
N ASP A 103 -17.26 -8.81 2.83
CA ASP A 103 -15.83 -8.98 3.14
C ASP A 103 -15.45 -8.27 4.45
N ASN A 104 -15.95 -7.04 4.64
CA ASN A 104 -15.73 -6.28 5.87
C ASN A 104 -16.42 -6.91 7.10
N LEU A 105 -17.62 -7.47 6.95
CA LEU A 105 -18.33 -8.16 8.03
C LEU A 105 -17.54 -9.40 8.48
N GLU A 106 -16.98 -10.16 7.54
CA GLU A 106 -16.13 -11.30 7.86
C GLU A 106 -14.84 -10.86 8.56
N LEU A 107 -14.23 -9.75 8.12
CA LEU A 107 -13.08 -9.15 8.80
C LEU A 107 -13.42 -8.78 10.26
N ILE A 108 -14.53 -8.07 10.49
CA ILE A 108 -14.99 -7.67 11.83
C ILE A 108 -15.24 -8.91 12.70
N ARG A 109 -15.82 -9.98 12.16
CA ARG A 109 -16.00 -11.23 12.91
C ARG A 109 -14.66 -11.86 13.33
N ASN A 110 -13.64 -11.80 12.48
CA ASN A 110 -12.29 -12.24 12.82
C ASN A 110 -11.63 -11.42 13.93
N TYR A 111 -12.04 -10.15 14.11
CA TYR A 111 -11.57 -9.35 15.25
C TYR A 111 -11.93 -9.93 16.62
N SER A 112 -12.93 -10.82 16.71
CA SER A 112 -13.22 -11.52 17.97
C SER A 112 -12.05 -12.36 18.48
N TYR A 113 -11.20 -12.88 17.57
CA TYR A 113 -9.98 -13.62 17.90
C TYR A 113 -8.81 -12.65 18.17
N ILE A 114 -8.69 -11.61 17.34
CA ILE A 114 -7.65 -10.58 17.47
C ILE A 114 -7.76 -9.86 18.82
N ILE A 115 -8.97 -9.57 19.30
CA ILE A 115 -9.21 -8.92 20.60
C ILE A 115 -8.54 -9.68 21.74
N GLU A 116 -8.71 -11.00 21.83
CA GLU A 116 -8.07 -11.77 22.89
C GLU A 116 -6.54 -11.72 22.76
N ILE A 117 -6.03 -11.88 21.53
CA ILE A 117 -4.58 -11.89 21.25
C ILE A 117 -3.95 -10.53 21.60
N GLU A 118 -4.61 -9.43 21.25
CA GLU A 118 -4.13 -8.09 21.58
C GLU A 118 -4.25 -7.80 23.07
N ALA A 119 -5.28 -8.32 23.76
CA ALA A 119 -5.40 -8.18 25.22
C ALA A 119 -4.24 -8.87 25.96
N GLN A 120 -3.79 -10.04 25.49
CA GLN A 120 -2.64 -10.76 26.06
C GLN A 120 -1.32 -9.96 25.99
N LYS A 121 -1.22 -8.96 25.12
CA LYS A 121 -0.01 -8.12 24.97
C LYS A 121 0.05 -6.96 25.95
N ILE A 122 -1.06 -6.65 26.62
CA ILE A 122 -1.16 -5.50 27.52
C ILE A 122 -0.40 -5.85 28.81
N LYS A 123 0.73 -5.19 29.05
CA LYS A 123 1.64 -5.48 30.17
C LYS A 123 0.97 -5.37 31.54
N THR A 124 -0.01 -4.46 31.66
CA THR A 124 -0.71 -4.16 32.91
C THR A 124 -1.85 -5.12 33.22
N LEU A 125 -2.26 -5.96 32.26
CA LEU A 125 -3.36 -6.91 32.42
C LEU A 125 -2.79 -8.33 32.38
N ASN A 126 -3.00 -9.11 33.44
CA ASN A 126 -2.52 -10.49 33.53
C ASN A 126 -3.44 -11.45 32.77
N TYR A 127 -3.59 -11.26 31.47
CA TYR A 127 -4.46 -12.07 30.60
C TYR A 127 -3.65 -13.02 29.73
N ARG A 128 -4.03 -14.31 29.73
CA ARG A 128 -3.37 -15.35 28.94
C ARG A 128 -4.39 -16.27 28.30
N ILE A 129 -4.24 -16.49 26.99
CA ILE A 129 -5.03 -17.43 26.23
C ILE A 129 -4.38 -18.82 26.37
N PRO A 130 -5.15 -19.87 26.71
CA PRO A 130 -4.64 -21.24 26.68
C PRO A 130 -4.10 -21.61 25.29
N LYS A 131 -2.98 -22.33 25.24
CA LYS A 131 -2.27 -22.68 24.00
C LYS A 131 -3.18 -23.32 22.95
N GLU A 132 -3.98 -24.31 23.32
CA GLU A 132 -4.89 -25.01 22.41
C GLU A 132 -5.95 -24.07 21.79
N LYS A 133 -6.44 -23.13 22.60
CA LYS A 133 -7.42 -22.12 22.17
C LYS A 133 -6.78 -21.15 21.16
N LEU A 134 -5.54 -20.74 21.43
CA LEU A 134 -4.76 -19.86 20.56
C LEU A 134 -4.43 -20.51 19.21
N GLU A 135 -4.07 -21.79 19.20
CA GLU A 135 -3.85 -22.56 17.95
C GLU A 135 -5.12 -22.63 17.09
N ASN A 136 -6.28 -22.85 17.71
CA ASN A 136 -7.57 -22.83 16.99
C ASN A 136 -7.90 -21.43 16.43
N TYR A 137 -7.55 -20.36 17.16
CA TYR A 137 -7.74 -18.99 16.68
C TYR A 137 -6.91 -18.72 15.44
N PHE A 138 -5.64 -19.08 15.43
CA PHE A 138 -4.79 -18.92 14.25
C PHE A 138 -5.29 -19.71 13.05
N LYS A 139 -5.77 -20.95 13.23
CA LYS A 139 -6.38 -21.70 12.11
C LYS A 139 -7.55 -20.96 11.47
N LYS A 140 -8.43 -20.36 12.28
CA LYS A 140 -9.59 -19.61 11.76
C LYS A 140 -9.18 -18.30 11.09
N MET A 141 -8.26 -17.57 11.71
CA MET A 141 -7.73 -16.31 11.16
C MET A 141 -6.96 -16.54 9.86
N ASP A 142 -6.17 -17.61 9.78
CA ASP A 142 -5.40 -17.94 8.58
C ASP A 142 -6.31 -18.33 7.41
N ASN A 143 -7.44 -19.02 7.65
CA ASN A 143 -8.43 -19.30 6.61
C ASN A 143 -9.04 -18.02 6.04
N PHE A 144 -9.40 -17.08 6.90
CA PHE A 144 -9.88 -15.76 6.49
C PHE A 144 -8.79 -14.97 5.75
N ASP A 145 -7.57 -14.95 6.28
CA ASP A 145 -6.46 -14.20 5.70
C ASP A 145 -6.05 -14.76 4.33
N LYS A 146 -6.23 -16.07 4.10
CA LYS A 146 -6.06 -16.70 2.80
C LYS A 146 -7.13 -16.23 1.81
N LYS A 147 -8.39 -16.15 2.24
CA LYS A 147 -9.52 -15.70 1.42
C LYS A 147 -9.37 -14.24 0.99
N ILE A 148 -9.05 -13.35 1.93
CA ILE A 148 -9.00 -11.89 1.67
C ILE A 148 -7.64 -11.43 1.17
N PHE A 149 -6.56 -11.93 1.77
CA PHE A 149 -5.21 -11.43 1.52
C PHE A 149 -4.32 -12.39 0.73
N GLY A 150 -4.87 -13.48 0.21
CA GLY A 150 -4.14 -14.50 -0.54
C GLY A 150 -3.27 -15.40 0.33
N ASP A 151 -2.59 -16.33 -0.33
CA ASP A 151 -1.73 -17.33 0.32
C ASP A 151 -0.63 -16.69 1.19
N LYS A 152 -0.21 -17.45 2.20
CA LYS A 152 1.02 -17.17 2.93
C LYS A 152 2.23 -17.22 2.00
N LEU A 153 3.28 -16.44 2.31
CA LEU A 153 4.51 -16.54 1.50
C LEU A 153 5.11 -17.94 1.62
N SER A 154 4.93 -18.59 2.78
CA SER A 154 5.37 -19.96 2.98
C SER A 154 4.61 -21.01 2.17
N GLU A 155 3.46 -20.66 1.59
CA GLU A 155 2.53 -21.58 0.88
C GLU A 155 2.63 -21.49 -0.65
N ASN A 156 3.27 -20.46 -1.22
CA ASN A 156 3.49 -20.30 -2.66
C ASN A 156 4.94 -20.62 -3.05
N ALA A 157 5.15 -21.59 -3.94
CA ALA A 157 6.47 -22.16 -4.25
C ALA A 157 7.42 -21.11 -4.83
N ASN A 158 6.90 -20.38 -5.82
CA ASN A 158 7.67 -19.43 -6.59
C ASN A 158 8.08 -18.24 -5.72
N TYR A 159 7.19 -17.81 -4.82
CA TYR A 159 7.53 -16.76 -3.85
C TYR A 159 8.60 -17.25 -2.88
N TYR A 160 8.40 -18.44 -2.31
CA TYR A 160 9.31 -19.04 -1.34
C TYR A 160 10.72 -19.20 -1.90
N GLU A 161 10.83 -19.79 -3.09
CA GLU A 161 12.09 -20.06 -3.77
C GLU A 161 12.84 -18.76 -4.09
N LYS A 162 12.15 -17.78 -4.70
CA LYS A 162 12.74 -16.48 -4.99
C LYS A 162 13.31 -15.82 -3.73
N ILE A 163 12.53 -15.81 -2.64
CA ILE A 163 12.94 -15.17 -1.38
C ILE A 163 14.16 -15.89 -0.78
N ILE A 164 14.20 -17.23 -0.84
CA ILE A 164 15.36 -18.01 -0.36
C ILE A 164 16.61 -17.73 -1.19
N ASN A 165 16.48 -17.72 -2.52
CA ASN A 165 17.61 -17.54 -3.42
C ASN A 165 18.20 -16.14 -3.24
N ASP A 166 17.35 -15.11 -3.23
CA ASP A 166 17.79 -13.73 -3.00
C ASP A 166 18.43 -13.56 -1.60
N LEU A 167 17.92 -14.26 -0.58
CA LEU A 167 18.49 -14.24 0.78
C LEU A 167 19.84 -14.95 0.85
N ASP A 168 19.98 -16.10 0.20
CA ASP A 168 21.25 -16.85 0.13
C ASP A 168 22.34 -15.99 -0.54
N ASP A 169 22.00 -15.34 -1.64
CA ASP A 169 22.90 -14.42 -2.33
C ASP A 169 23.29 -13.24 -1.46
N LEU A 170 22.33 -12.61 -0.76
CA LEU A 170 22.62 -11.51 0.16
C LEU A 170 23.57 -11.92 1.29
N ILE A 171 23.34 -13.09 1.89
CA ILE A 171 24.20 -13.62 2.96
C ILE A 171 25.60 -13.89 2.44
N LYS A 172 25.74 -14.46 1.24
CA LYS A 172 27.05 -14.69 0.60
C LYS A 172 27.79 -13.39 0.29
N GLU A 173 27.10 -12.43 -0.33
CA GLU A 173 27.65 -11.14 -0.74
C GLU A 173 28.17 -10.32 0.45
N LYS A 174 27.46 -10.39 1.58
CA LYS A 174 27.74 -9.57 2.77
C LYS A 174 28.28 -10.41 3.93
N GLN A 175 28.79 -11.61 3.68
CA GLN A 175 29.22 -12.55 4.73
C GLN A 175 30.24 -11.92 5.68
N ASP A 176 31.19 -11.15 5.15
CA ASP A 176 32.27 -10.53 5.93
C ASP A 176 31.78 -9.42 6.88
N SER A 177 30.54 -8.96 6.71
CA SER A 177 29.93 -8.00 7.65
C SER A 177 29.46 -8.66 8.95
N LEU A 178 29.32 -9.99 8.98
CA LEU A 178 28.75 -10.72 10.12
C LEU A 178 29.83 -11.26 11.06
N SER A 179 29.53 -11.26 12.35
CA SER A 179 30.28 -12.08 13.32
C SER A 179 30.03 -13.57 13.05
N GLU A 180 30.91 -14.43 13.58
CA GLU A 180 30.77 -15.89 13.44
C GLU A 180 29.42 -16.38 13.96
N GLU A 181 28.97 -15.90 15.13
CA GLU A 181 27.67 -16.26 15.72
C GLU A 181 26.49 -15.82 14.86
N GLU A 182 26.50 -14.59 14.34
CA GLU A 182 25.47 -14.08 13.43
C GLU A 182 25.42 -14.91 12.14
N SER A 183 26.60 -15.24 11.59
CA SER A 183 26.74 -16.04 10.37
C SER A 183 26.21 -17.46 10.56
N ILE A 184 26.56 -18.15 11.65
CA ILE A 184 26.05 -19.47 12.00
C ILE A 184 24.52 -19.42 12.15
N PHE A 185 24.01 -18.44 12.88
CA PHE A 185 22.58 -18.31 13.13
C PHE A 185 21.78 -18.10 11.84
N ILE A 186 22.15 -17.12 11.02
CA ILE A 186 21.38 -16.79 9.80
C ILE A 186 21.50 -17.88 8.73
N LYS A 187 22.67 -18.54 8.62
CA LYS A 187 22.83 -19.72 7.75
C LYS A 187 22.00 -20.90 8.26
N GLY A 188 21.88 -21.06 9.57
CA GLY A 188 20.97 -22.04 10.20
C GLY A 188 19.51 -21.82 9.78
N ILE A 189 19.04 -20.57 9.86
CA ILE A 189 17.70 -20.18 9.39
C ILE A 189 17.53 -20.47 7.89
N LEU A 190 18.48 -20.06 7.05
CA LEU A 190 18.43 -20.31 5.61
C LEU A 190 18.37 -21.80 5.28
N ASN A 191 19.17 -22.63 5.95
CA ASN A 191 19.18 -24.08 5.75
C ASN A 191 17.83 -24.71 6.14
N GLN A 192 17.25 -24.29 7.26
CA GLN A 192 15.92 -24.75 7.66
C GLN A 192 14.83 -24.29 6.67
N LEU A 193 14.91 -23.06 6.16
CA LEU A 193 14.02 -22.58 5.11
C LEU A 193 14.15 -23.43 3.84
N LYS A 194 15.37 -23.75 3.38
CA LYS A 194 15.64 -24.64 2.23
C LYS A 194 15.08 -26.05 2.45
N GLN A 195 15.23 -26.62 3.65
CA GLN A 195 14.67 -27.93 4.01
C GLN A 195 13.14 -27.93 4.07
N ASN A 196 12.52 -26.82 4.49
CA ASN A 196 11.06 -26.69 4.50
C ASN A 196 10.49 -26.56 3.09
N TYR A 197 11.23 -25.91 2.18
CA TYR A 197 10.87 -25.83 0.76
C TYR A 197 10.84 -27.21 0.11
N SER A 198 11.90 -28.01 0.28
CA SER A 198 12.04 -29.32 -0.36
C SER A 198 11.04 -30.39 0.12
N LYS A 199 10.37 -30.16 1.26
CA LYS A 199 9.38 -31.10 1.85
C LYS A 199 7.94 -30.86 1.42
N LYS A 200 7.62 -29.74 0.77
CA LYS A 200 6.23 -29.40 0.43
C LYS A 200 5.90 -29.79 -1.01
N GLU A 201 4.73 -30.43 -1.21
CA GLU A 201 4.04 -30.43 -2.50
C GLU A 201 3.45 -29.02 -2.71
N VAL A 202 4.31 -28.07 -3.06
CA VAL A 202 3.87 -26.69 -3.22
C VAL A 202 3.12 -26.54 -4.54
N LYS A 203 1.90 -26.00 -4.50
CA LYS A 203 1.14 -25.70 -5.72
C LYS A 203 1.82 -24.55 -6.47
N ASN A 204 2.12 -24.78 -7.75
CA ASN A 204 2.53 -23.73 -8.68
C ASN A 204 1.32 -22.82 -8.98
N LEU A 205 1.21 -21.72 -8.23
CA LEU A 205 0.24 -20.66 -8.53
C LEU A 205 1.00 -19.44 -9.05
N GLY A 206 1.07 -19.35 -10.39
CA GLY A 206 1.59 -18.18 -11.10
C GLY A 206 3.10 -18.19 -11.26
N ILE A 207 3.56 -18.21 -12.51
CA ILE A 207 4.98 -18.31 -12.85
C ILE A 207 5.63 -16.94 -12.63
N LEU A 208 6.63 -16.85 -11.74
CA LEU A 208 7.66 -15.83 -11.88
C LEU A 208 8.52 -16.27 -13.08
N GLN A 209 8.08 -15.98 -14.31
CA GLN A 209 8.93 -16.27 -15.47
C GLN A 209 10.17 -15.39 -15.35
N GLU A 210 11.33 -16.03 -15.13
CA GLU A 210 12.63 -15.36 -15.11
C GLU A 210 13.01 -14.83 -16.51
N ASN A 211 12.46 -15.47 -17.54
CA ASN A 211 12.72 -15.16 -18.92
C ASN A 211 11.97 -13.91 -19.38
N GLU A 212 12.72 -13.08 -20.10
CA GLU A 212 12.34 -11.90 -20.89
C GLU A 212 12.59 -10.52 -20.24
N GLU A 213 13.43 -9.75 -20.92
CA GLU A 213 13.73 -8.34 -20.74
C GLU A 213 12.50 -7.51 -21.13
N LEU A 214 11.47 -7.47 -20.28
CA LEU A 214 10.25 -6.71 -20.59
C LEU A 214 10.40 -5.19 -20.40
N ILE A 215 11.52 -4.72 -19.85
CA ILE A 215 11.79 -3.29 -19.62
C ILE A 215 13.14 -2.91 -20.23
N TYR A 216 13.09 -2.30 -21.41
CA TYR A 216 14.23 -1.58 -21.95
C TYR A 216 14.27 -0.18 -21.32
N ASP A 217 15.19 0.06 -20.38
CA ASP A 217 15.44 1.42 -19.88
C ASP A 217 16.34 2.15 -20.89
N SER A 218 15.73 2.86 -21.83
CA SER A 218 16.47 3.69 -22.79
C SER A 218 17.27 4.82 -22.12
N LEU A 219 17.05 5.06 -20.82
CA LEU A 219 17.81 6.00 -20.00
C LEU A 219 18.96 5.34 -19.23
N LYS A 220 19.22 4.05 -19.41
CA LYS A 220 20.24 3.30 -18.65
C LYS A 220 21.65 3.90 -18.80
N ASP A 221 21.96 4.42 -19.98
CA ASP A 221 23.28 4.93 -20.35
C ASP A 221 23.44 6.44 -20.06
N PHE A 222 22.41 7.09 -19.52
CA PHE A 222 22.46 8.52 -19.18
C PHE A 222 23.11 8.74 -17.81
N ASP A 223 23.76 9.89 -17.63
CA ASP A 223 24.35 10.27 -16.33
C ASP A 223 23.25 10.45 -15.26
N LYS A 224 23.21 9.51 -14.31
CA LYS A 224 22.25 9.49 -13.20
C LYS A 224 22.69 10.32 -11.99
N ASN A 225 23.83 11.02 -12.03
CA ASN A 225 24.33 11.84 -10.92
C ASN A 225 23.32 12.89 -10.45
N ILE A 226 22.56 13.48 -11.39
CA ILE A 226 21.50 14.44 -11.05
C ILE A 226 20.43 13.86 -10.14
N LEU A 227 20.18 12.54 -10.18
CA LEU A 227 19.20 11.87 -9.32
C LEU A 227 19.67 11.76 -7.86
N LYS A 228 20.99 11.81 -7.63
CA LYS A 228 21.58 11.77 -6.28
C LYS A 228 21.68 13.16 -5.63
N LYS A 229 21.40 14.23 -6.39
CA LYS A 229 21.42 15.60 -5.86
C LYS A 229 20.42 15.74 -4.71
N GLU A 230 20.87 16.32 -3.61
CA GLU A 230 20.04 16.63 -2.46
C GLU A 230 19.30 17.96 -2.65
N ILE A 231 18.02 17.98 -2.31
CA ILE A 231 17.13 19.14 -2.38
C ILE A 231 16.64 19.44 -0.96
N GLU A 232 16.68 20.72 -0.58
CA GLU A 232 16.25 21.20 0.73
C GLU A 232 14.74 21.01 0.95
N ARG A 233 14.32 20.95 2.22
CA ARG A 233 12.92 20.71 2.62
C ARG A 233 11.93 21.66 1.98
N ASP A 234 12.17 22.95 2.06
CA ASP A 234 11.23 23.94 1.55
C ASP A 234 11.07 23.82 0.02
N ASP A 235 12.15 23.47 -0.67
CA ASP A 235 12.17 23.26 -2.12
C ASP A 235 11.44 21.98 -2.52
N TYR A 236 11.67 20.84 -1.85
CA TYR A 236 10.93 19.61 -2.19
C TYR A 236 9.46 19.68 -1.77
N ILE A 237 9.13 20.43 -0.70
CA ILE A 237 7.74 20.73 -0.33
C ILE A 237 7.04 21.51 -1.45
N GLU A 238 7.72 22.50 -2.02
CA GLU A 238 7.19 23.25 -3.16
C GLU A 238 6.99 22.34 -4.38
N ILE A 239 7.91 21.42 -4.65
CA ILE A 239 7.72 20.40 -5.71
C ILE A 239 6.45 19.58 -5.45
N PHE A 240 6.23 19.08 -4.23
CA PHE A 240 5.02 18.31 -3.88
C PHE A 240 3.73 19.11 -4.10
N LYS A 241 3.70 20.39 -3.70
CA LYS A 241 2.55 21.28 -3.94
C LYS A 241 2.28 21.49 -5.42
N LEU A 242 3.32 21.80 -6.20
CA LEU A 242 3.20 22.01 -7.65
C LEU A 242 2.66 20.75 -8.36
N VAL A 243 3.11 19.56 -7.95
CA VAL A 243 2.60 18.30 -8.51
C VAL A 243 1.13 18.07 -8.13
N ALA A 244 0.74 18.31 -6.88
CA ALA A 244 -0.66 18.21 -6.48
C ALA A 244 -1.56 19.19 -7.25
N GLU A 245 -1.10 20.43 -7.47
CA GLU A 245 -1.80 21.42 -8.29
C GLU A 245 -1.96 20.97 -9.75
N ILE A 246 -0.92 20.37 -10.34
CA ILE A 246 -0.99 19.82 -11.71
C ILE A 246 -2.08 18.74 -11.80
N LEU A 247 -2.20 17.90 -10.78
CA LEU A 247 -3.20 16.83 -10.70
C LEU A 247 -4.60 17.34 -10.30
N GLY A 248 -4.74 18.62 -9.94
CA GLY A 248 -5.99 19.18 -9.42
C GLY A 248 -6.36 18.68 -8.02
N ILE A 249 -5.38 18.19 -7.26
CA ILE A 249 -5.55 17.65 -5.91
C ILE A 249 -5.26 18.75 -4.90
N LYS A 250 -6.22 19.01 -3.99
CA LYS A 250 -5.98 19.90 -2.84
C LYS A 250 -5.02 19.21 -1.87
N LEU A 251 -3.90 19.87 -1.55
CA LEU A 251 -2.87 19.32 -0.67
C LEU A 251 -2.52 20.28 0.48
N GLU A 252 -2.63 19.79 1.71
CA GLU A 252 -2.08 20.41 2.92
C GLU A 252 -0.74 19.75 3.30
N ILE A 253 0.22 20.53 3.80
CA ILE A 253 1.50 20.02 4.30
C ILE A 253 1.53 20.15 5.83
N GLU A 254 1.84 19.07 6.52
CA GLU A 254 2.00 19.04 7.98
C GLU A 254 3.42 18.59 8.34
N LEU A 255 4.19 19.45 9.01
CA LEU A 255 5.46 19.06 9.61
C LEU A 255 5.18 18.41 10.97
N ASN A 256 5.71 17.20 11.20
CA ASN A 256 5.36 16.42 12.39
C ASN A 256 6.55 15.60 12.92
N GLU A 257 6.96 15.85 14.17
CA GLU A 257 8.09 15.17 14.83
C GLU A 257 7.86 13.69 15.12
N LYS A 258 6.59 13.30 15.33
CA LYS A 258 6.21 11.98 15.83
C LYS A 258 6.13 10.92 14.73
N ILE A 259 6.13 11.31 13.47
CA ILE A 259 6.07 10.37 12.35
C ILE A 259 7.47 9.91 11.90
N GLY A 260 7.57 8.66 11.49
CA GLY A 260 8.83 8.06 11.03
C GLY A 260 9.16 8.35 9.57
N ASN A 261 8.14 8.53 8.72
CA ASN A 261 8.27 8.67 7.28
C ASN A 261 7.26 9.69 6.73
N ILE A 262 7.59 10.27 5.56
CA ILE A 262 6.62 11.02 4.76
C ILE A 262 5.46 10.09 4.38
N ASN A 263 4.22 10.53 4.59
CA ASN A 263 3.04 9.75 4.22
C ASN A 263 1.81 10.60 3.89
N ALA A 264 0.97 10.08 2.99
CA ALA A 264 -0.31 10.67 2.61
C ALA A 264 -1.42 10.26 3.58
N THR A 265 -2.12 11.26 4.12
CA THR A 265 -3.24 11.11 5.06
C THR A 265 -4.34 12.12 4.71
N ILE A 266 -5.33 12.28 5.60
CA ILE A 266 -6.41 13.27 5.49
C ILE A 266 -6.41 14.21 6.69
N ASN A 267 -6.97 15.40 6.51
CA ASN A 267 -7.27 16.33 7.61
C ASN A 267 -8.71 16.11 8.12
N LYS A 268 -9.14 16.92 9.10
CA LYS A 268 -10.50 16.82 9.71
C LYS A 268 -11.64 17.17 8.74
N LYS A 269 -11.33 17.69 7.57
CA LYS A 269 -12.29 18.04 6.50
C LYS A 269 -12.22 17.03 5.34
N ASP A 270 -11.60 15.87 5.57
CA ASP A 270 -11.36 14.82 4.58
C ASP A 270 -10.52 15.26 3.36
N GLU A 271 -9.73 16.33 3.50
CA GLU A 271 -8.85 16.83 2.45
C GLU A 271 -7.47 16.17 2.54
N ASN A 272 -6.78 16.00 1.40
CA ASN A 272 -5.45 15.37 1.41
C ASN A 272 -4.44 16.19 2.19
N LYS A 273 -3.66 15.46 2.97
CA LYS A 273 -2.56 15.99 3.75
C LYS A 273 -1.34 15.12 3.57
N LEU A 274 -0.18 15.72 3.33
CA LEU A 274 1.11 15.02 3.35
C LEU A 274 1.83 15.40 4.64
N ARG A 275 2.09 14.41 5.49
CA ARG A 275 2.88 14.63 6.70
C ARG A 275 4.35 14.42 6.40
N ILE A 276 5.20 15.31 6.88
CA ILE A 276 6.64 15.28 6.65
C ILE A 276 7.35 15.30 8.01
N PRO A 277 8.25 14.35 8.31
CA PRO A 277 9.02 14.38 9.54
C PRO A 277 9.95 15.59 9.60
N THR A 278 10.10 16.17 10.78
CA THR A 278 11.05 17.28 11.04
C THR A 278 12.46 16.80 11.38
N LYS A 279 12.69 15.48 11.45
CA LYS A 279 14.00 14.88 11.72
C LYS A 279 15.05 15.30 10.68
N GLU A 280 16.31 15.33 11.09
CA GLU A 280 17.43 15.83 10.29
C GLU A 280 17.58 15.15 8.92
N ASN A 281 17.35 13.83 8.86
CA ASN A 281 17.40 13.06 7.62
C ASN A 281 16.27 13.39 6.62
N TYR A 282 15.34 14.26 6.99
CA TYR A 282 14.31 14.84 6.13
C TYR A 282 14.54 16.33 5.88
N ASN A 283 15.64 16.93 6.36
CA ASN A 283 15.99 18.31 5.98
C ASN A 283 16.31 18.38 4.49
N LYS A 284 16.89 17.31 3.94
CA LYS A 284 17.15 17.15 2.51
C LYS A 284 16.69 15.80 2.01
N LEU A 285 16.31 15.73 0.75
CA LEU A 285 16.01 14.48 0.06
C LEU A 285 16.71 14.47 -1.29
N THR A 286 17.15 13.29 -1.73
CA THR A 286 17.66 13.14 -3.10
C THR A 286 16.54 13.32 -4.12
N VAL A 287 16.87 13.80 -5.32
CA VAL A 287 15.92 13.91 -6.45
C VAL A 287 15.24 12.56 -6.73
N GLU A 288 15.99 11.46 -6.67
CA GLU A 288 15.46 10.09 -6.80
C GLU A 288 14.37 9.81 -5.74
N ARG A 289 14.63 10.15 -4.48
CA ARG A 289 13.68 9.95 -3.39
C ARG A 289 12.44 10.82 -3.55
N ILE A 290 12.59 12.06 -4.03
CA ILE A 290 11.46 12.95 -4.33
C ILE A 290 10.59 12.34 -5.44
N ILE A 291 11.17 11.88 -6.54
CA ILE A 291 10.45 11.23 -7.65
C ILE A 291 9.71 9.98 -7.17
N ASN A 292 10.36 9.16 -6.34
CA ASN A 292 9.74 7.99 -5.72
C ASN A 292 8.51 8.37 -4.88
N LEU A 293 8.63 9.40 -4.03
CA LEU A 293 7.55 9.88 -3.16
C LEU A 293 6.40 10.53 -3.94
N LEU A 294 6.68 11.23 -5.04
CA LEU A 294 5.64 11.75 -5.93
C LEU A 294 4.74 10.62 -6.43
N SER A 295 5.35 9.56 -6.94
CA SER A 295 4.60 8.41 -7.49
C SER A 295 3.88 7.61 -6.40
N HIS A 296 4.54 7.37 -5.27
CA HIS A 296 4.00 6.56 -4.16
C HIS A 296 2.90 7.28 -3.38
N GLU A 297 3.18 8.49 -2.88
CA GLU A 297 2.27 9.19 -1.97
C GLU A 297 1.21 10.01 -2.71
N ILE A 298 1.59 10.70 -3.79
CA ILE A 298 0.68 11.61 -4.49
C ILE A 298 -0.04 10.89 -5.63
N GLU A 299 0.69 10.36 -6.61
CA GLU A 299 0.08 9.75 -7.80
C GLU A 299 -0.58 8.40 -7.53
N THR A 300 -0.34 7.77 -6.37
CA THR A 300 -1.04 6.55 -5.97
C THR A 300 -1.99 6.80 -4.80
N HIS A 301 -1.49 7.06 -3.58
CA HIS A 301 -2.34 7.10 -2.39
C HIS A 301 -3.38 8.23 -2.40
N MET A 302 -3.05 9.42 -2.93
CA MET A 302 -4.00 10.52 -3.06
C MET A 302 -4.94 10.32 -4.25
N ILE A 303 -4.42 9.94 -5.43
CA ILE A 303 -5.28 9.69 -6.62
C ILE A 303 -6.32 8.60 -6.33
N THR A 304 -5.89 7.45 -5.79
CA THR A 304 -6.82 6.37 -5.44
C THR A 304 -7.81 6.81 -4.36
N ARG A 305 -7.45 7.75 -3.48
CA ARG A 305 -8.37 8.33 -2.49
C ARG A 305 -9.43 9.22 -3.14
N GLU A 306 -9.02 10.17 -3.98
CA GLU A 306 -9.92 11.07 -4.70
C GLU A 306 -10.92 10.29 -5.56
N ASN A 307 -10.42 9.29 -6.28
CA ASN A 307 -11.25 8.43 -7.11
C ASN A 307 -12.20 7.57 -6.27
N ASN A 308 -11.73 7.04 -5.13
CA ASN A 308 -12.58 6.29 -4.21
C ASN A 308 -13.72 7.16 -3.67
N GLN A 309 -13.40 8.37 -3.19
CA GLN A 309 -14.40 9.30 -2.68
C GLN A 309 -15.45 9.65 -3.74
N THR A 310 -14.99 9.85 -4.97
CA THR A 310 -15.84 10.18 -6.12
C THR A 310 -16.77 9.04 -6.52
N LEU A 311 -16.27 7.80 -6.54
CA LEU A 311 -17.02 6.64 -7.04
C LEU A 311 -17.86 5.95 -5.96
N VAL A 312 -17.31 5.83 -4.74
CA VAL A 312 -17.81 4.94 -3.69
C VAL A 312 -17.60 5.53 -2.27
N GLY A 313 -17.42 6.84 -2.14
CA GLY A 313 -17.31 7.53 -0.85
C GLY A 313 -16.15 7.04 0.03
N SER A 314 -16.40 6.96 1.34
CA SER A 314 -15.41 6.55 2.35
C SER A 314 -15.14 5.04 2.40
N MET A 315 -15.86 4.23 1.64
CA MET A 315 -15.82 2.77 1.75
C MET A 315 -14.49 2.20 1.28
N LYS A 316 -13.89 1.34 2.12
CA LYS A 316 -12.71 0.53 1.78
C LYS A 316 -13.02 -0.94 2.05
N PRO A 317 -12.92 -1.82 1.03
CA PRO A 317 -13.10 -3.25 1.22
C PRO A 317 -11.89 -3.87 1.94
N ALA A 318 -12.11 -4.95 2.67
CA ALA A 318 -11.02 -5.75 3.22
C ALA A 318 -10.07 -6.21 2.09
N GLY A 319 -8.77 -6.19 2.35
CA GLY A 319 -7.75 -6.55 1.35
C GLY A 319 -7.37 -5.43 0.38
N TYR A 320 -7.99 -4.24 0.43
CA TYR A 320 -7.67 -3.13 -0.48
C TYR A 320 -6.18 -2.73 -0.46
N THR A 321 -5.51 -2.94 0.68
CA THR A 321 -4.08 -2.62 0.87
C THR A 321 -3.18 -3.41 -0.07
N ILE A 322 -3.57 -4.60 -0.53
CA ILE A 322 -2.77 -5.38 -1.49
C ILE A 322 -2.63 -4.62 -2.79
N LYS A 323 -3.76 -4.18 -3.35
CA LYS A 323 -3.75 -3.44 -4.61
C LYS A 323 -3.06 -2.09 -4.42
N GLU A 324 -3.48 -1.32 -3.40
CA GLU A 324 -2.99 0.04 -3.20
C GLU A 324 -1.46 0.09 -2.96
N GLU A 325 -0.94 -0.70 -2.01
CA GLU A 325 0.49 -0.71 -1.69
C GLU A 325 1.31 -1.36 -2.82
N GLY A 326 0.72 -2.34 -3.53
CA GLY A 326 1.32 -2.94 -4.72
C GLY A 326 1.56 -1.93 -5.83
N ILE A 327 0.57 -1.09 -6.13
CA ILE A 327 0.69 0.01 -7.10
C ILE A 327 1.74 1.01 -6.60
N ALA A 328 1.62 1.48 -5.37
CA ALA A 328 2.47 2.53 -4.82
C ALA A 328 3.94 2.12 -4.81
N THR A 329 4.22 0.87 -4.41
CA THR A 329 5.58 0.32 -4.38
C THR A 329 6.13 0.14 -5.79
N THR A 330 5.34 -0.44 -6.69
CA THR A 330 5.79 -0.73 -8.07
C THR A 330 6.09 0.54 -8.85
N PHE A 331 5.12 1.46 -8.93
CA PHE A 331 5.31 2.71 -9.68
C PHE A 331 6.30 3.67 -9.01
N GLY A 332 6.36 3.68 -7.67
CA GLY A 332 7.39 4.40 -6.94
C GLY A 332 8.79 3.93 -7.30
N ASN A 333 9.03 2.61 -7.29
CA ASN A 333 10.33 2.04 -7.65
C ASN A 333 10.66 2.30 -9.12
N LEU A 334 9.71 2.06 -10.04
CA LEU A 334 9.95 2.27 -11.47
C LEU A 334 10.27 3.74 -11.76
N SER A 335 9.55 4.68 -11.16
CA SER A 335 9.80 6.12 -11.29
C SER A 335 11.18 6.52 -10.79
N ALA A 336 11.68 5.90 -9.72
CA ALA A 336 13.03 6.11 -9.22
C ALA A 336 14.13 5.57 -10.17
N GLY A 337 13.77 4.72 -11.14
CA GLY A 337 14.70 4.08 -12.06
C GLY A 337 15.16 2.69 -11.64
N LYS A 338 14.43 2.08 -10.71
CA LYS A 338 14.59 0.68 -10.35
C LYS A 338 13.97 -0.24 -11.39
N ASN A 339 14.52 -1.43 -11.52
CA ASN A 339 14.01 -2.43 -12.47
C ASN A 339 12.92 -3.30 -11.80
N ILE A 340 11.96 -3.81 -12.57
CA ILE A 340 10.98 -4.80 -12.11
C ILE A 340 11.66 -6.06 -11.53
N LYS A 341 12.85 -6.42 -12.05
CA LYS A 341 13.61 -7.61 -11.66
C LYS A 341 14.45 -7.48 -10.37
N GLU A 342 14.34 -6.40 -9.60
CA GLU A 342 15.14 -6.27 -8.38
C GLU A 342 14.93 -7.45 -7.41
N LYS A 343 16.02 -7.79 -6.70
CA LYS A 343 16.02 -8.72 -5.57
C LYS A 343 14.99 -8.24 -4.55
N VAL A 344 14.36 -9.18 -3.84
CA VAL A 344 13.45 -8.81 -2.76
C VAL A 344 14.22 -8.11 -1.63
N GLY A 345 13.56 -7.18 -0.94
CA GLY A 345 14.19 -6.38 0.11
C GLY A 345 14.04 -6.97 1.52
N LEU A 346 14.68 -6.31 2.50
CA LEU A 346 14.59 -6.61 3.94
C LEU A 346 13.18 -7.00 4.40
N ASN A 347 12.17 -6.22 3.99
CA ASN A 347 10.81 -6.43 4.45
C ASN A 347 10.28 -7.83 4.04
N THR A 348 10.58 -8.30 2.84
CA THR A 348 10.08 -9.59 2.32
C THR A 348 10.72 -10.78 3.03
N TYR A 349 12.05 -10.76 3.23
CA TYR A 349 12.73 -11.76 4.06
C TYR A 349 12.13 -11.81 5.47
N SER A 350 11.89 -10.63 6.03
CA SER A 350 11.34 -10.48 7.38
C SER A 350 9.91 -11.02 7.49
N VAL A 351 9.06 -10.82 6.47
CA VAL A 351 7.71 -11.43 6.42
C VAL A 351 7.82 -12.95 6.47
N LEU A 352 8.64 -13.56 5.59
CA LEU A 352 8.77 -15.02 5.52
C LEU A 352 9.29 -15.61 6.84
N ILE A 353 10.32 -15.00 7.43
CA ILE A 353 10.88 -15.47 8.71
C ILE A 353 9.86 -15.29 9.83
N CYS A 354 9.19 -14.15 9.94
CA CYS A 354 8.18 -13.91 10.99
C CYS A 354 6.96 -14.83 10.88
N GLU A 355 6.62 -15.24 9.65
CA GLU A 355 5.52 -16.17 9.39
C GLU A 355 5.83 -17.59 9.90
N ILE A 356 7.09 -18.02 9.82
CA ILE A 356 7.53 -19.40 10.10
C ILE A 356 8.08 -19.57 11.52
N TYR A 357 8.81 -18.56 12.01
CA TYR A 357 9.55 -18.64 13.27
C TYR A 357 8.89 -17.84 14.39
N ASP A 358 9.19 -18.24 15.62
CA ASP A 358 8.78 -17.56 16.84
C ASP A 358 9.33 -16.11 16.93
N GLY A 359 8.80 -15.36 17.89
CA GLY A 359 9.14 -13.96 18.08
C GLY A 359 10.62 -13.69 18.35
N GLU A 360 11.25 -14.50 19.18
CA GLU A 360 12.64 -14.30 19.60
C GLU A 360 13.60 -14.59 18.44
N THR A 361 13.37 -15.71 17.76
CA THR A 361 14.09 -16.09 16.55
C THR A 361 13.95 -15.01 15.47
N PHE A 362 12.73 -14.51 15.26
CA PHE A 362 12.49 -13.43 14.30
C PHE A 362 13.22 -12.14 14.69
N LYS A 363 13.16 -11.69 15.95
CA LYS A 363 13.87 -10.48 16.40
C LYS A 363 15.37 -10.58 16.13
N LYS A 364 15.99 -11.70 16.49
CA LYS A 364 17.42 -11.93 16.25
C LYS A 364 17.75 -11.95 14.75
N ALA A 365 16.93 -12.62 13.94
CA ALA A 365 17.11 -12.64 12.49
C ALA A 365 16.95 -11.24 11.87
N TYR A 366 15.99 -10.45 12.35
CA TYR A 366 15.72 -9.11 11.84
C TYR A 366 16.91 -8.17 12.05
N GLU A 367 17.57 -8.19 13.21
CA GLU A 367 18.77 -7.38 13.46
C GLU A 367 19.90 -7.73 12.48
N ILE A 368 20.12 -9.03 12.24
CA ILE A 368 21.12 -9.49 11.29
C ILE A 368 20.76 -9.04 9.87
N LEU A 369 19.51 -9.21 9.43
CA LEU A 369 19.06 -8.78 8.11
C LEU A 369 19.13 -7.25 7.94
N LYS A 370 18.82 -6.49 8.98
CA LYS A 370 18.94 -5.04 9.00
C LYS A 370 20.40 -4.61 8.75
N LYS A 371 21.36 -5.29 9.40
CA LYS A 371 22.79 -5.09 9.17
C LYS A 371 23.22 -5.46 7.75
N LEU A 372 22.78 -6.61 7.23
CA LEU A 372 23.09 -7.06 5.86
C LEU A 372 22.55 -6.11 4.77
N THR A 373 21.45 -5.42 5.06
CA THR A 373 20.78 -4.51 4.13
C THR A 373 21.07 -3.02 4.40
N ASP A 374 22.02 -2.72 5.30
CA ASP A 374 22.40 -1.37 5.70
C ASP A 374 21.19 -0.50 6.16
N SER A 375 20.15 -1.15 6.69
CA SER A 375 18.91 -0.48 7.07
C SER A 375 19.02 0.20 8.43
N LYS A 376 18.52 1.43 8.52
CA LYS A 376 18.47 2.23 9.77
C LYS A 376 17.11 2.15 10.48
N THR A 377 16.24 1.23 10.08
CA THR A 377 14.90 1.11 10.66
C THR A 377 14.93 0.68 12.13
N ASP A 378 14.06 1.27 12.96
CA ASP A 378 13.88 0.84 14.35
C ASP A 378 13.29 -0.57 14.42
N SER A 379 13.98 -1.46 15.12
CA SER A 379 13.67 -2.90 15.11
C SER A 379 12.49 -3.25 15.98
N GLU A 380 12.34 -2.58 17.13
CA GLU A 380 11.21 -2.84 18.02
C GLU A 380 9.91 -2.36 17.35
N SER A 381 9.85 -1.13 16.84
CA SER A 381 8.68 -0.63 16.08
C SER A 381 8.30 -1.56 14.92
N LYS A 382 9.31 -2.11 14.21
CA LYS A 382 9.09 -3.08 13.14
C LYS A 382 8.55 -4.41 13.66
N PHE A 383 9.10 -4.97 14.73
CA PHE A 383 8.59 -6.18 15.35
C PHE A 383 7.10 -6.05 15.72
N TRP A 384 6.73 -4.96 16.40
CA TRP A 384 5.33 -4.68 16.74
C TRP A 384 4.44 -4.63 15.51
N ARG A 385 4.91 -3.96 14.44
CA ARG A 385 4.20 -3.85 13.17
C ARG A 385 3.97 -5.22 12.50
N TYR A 386 4.98 -6.09 12.49
CA TYR A 386 4.86 -7.45 11.95
C TYR A 386 3.93 -8.34 12.79
N LYS A 387 3.86 -8.12 14.11
CA LYS A 387 3.04 -8.93 15.02
C LYS A 387 1.66 -8.33 15.34
N ARG A 388 1.21 -7.30 14.61
CA ARG A 388 -0.16 -6.76 14.76
C ARG A 388 -1.21 -7.84 14.53
N GLY A 389 -2.12 -8.01 15.49
CA GLY A 389 -3.15 -9.04 15.48
C GLY A 389 -2.62 -10.48 15.57
N ARG A 390 -1.34 -10.67 15.95
CA ARG A 390 -0.69 -11.98 16.14
C ARG A 390 0.01 -12.01 17.49
N ASP A 391 0.23 -13.19 18.07
CA ASP A 391 0.96 -13.30 19.33
C ASP A 391 2.45 -12.92 19.14
N PHE A 392 3.07 -12.30 20.14
CA PHE A 392 4.48 -11.90 20.02
C PHE A 392 5.44 -13.07 19.99
N ASN A 393 5.14 -14.13 20.71
CA ASN A 393 6.05 -15.24 20.91
C ASN A 393 5.85 -16.34 19.87
N LEU A 394 4.67 -16.42 19.25
CA LEU A 394 4.38 -17.47 18.27
C LEU A 394 4.63 -17.03 16.83
N PRO A 395 4.83 -17.98 15.89
CA PRO A 395 4.87 -17.69 14.46
C PRO A 395 3.60 -16.99 13.95
N GLY A 396 3.76 -16.23 12.88
CA GLY A 396 2.67 -15.52 12.23
C GLY A 396 2.98 -14.05 12.05
N VAL A 397 2.49 -13.51 10.94
CA VAL A 397 2.74 -12.15 10.49
C VAL A 397 1.43 -11.44 10.17
N ASN A 398 1.38 -10.13 10.42
CA ASN A 398 0.28 -9.27 10.03
C ASN A 398 0.04 -9.36 8.51
N PRO A 399 -1.20 -9.66 8.05
CA PRO A 399 -1.55 -9.71 6.64
C PRO A 399 -1.23 -8.45 5.83
N LYS A 400 -1.17 -7.28 6.48
CA LYS A 400 -0.74 -6.05 5.80
C LYS A 400 0.71 -6.11 5.31
N GLU A 401 1.62 -6.72 6.06
CA GLU A 401 3.04 -6.72 5.67
C GLU A 401 3.29 -7.60 4.44
N LYS A 402 2.52 -8.69 4.26
CA LYS A 402 2.55 -9.48 3.02
C LYS A 402 1.91 -8.75 1.84
N SER A 403 0.98 -7.81 2.09
CA SER A 403 0.25 -7.09 1.04
C SER A 403 1.17 -6.32 0.09
N TYR A 404 2.28 -5.76 0.59
CA TYR A 404 3.28 -5.06 -0.22
C TYR A 404 3.88 -5.97 -1.30
N PHE A 405 4.33 -7.16 -0.91
CA PHE A 405 5.00 -8.10 -1.80
C PHE A 405 4.02 -8.75 -2.78
N ILE A 406 2.88 -9.25 -2.28
CA ILE A 406 1.85 -9.87 -3.12
C ILE A 406 1.30 -8.86 -4.14
N GLY A 407 1.00 -7.65 -3.68
CA GLY A 407 0.54 -6.57 -4.54
C GLY A 407 1.56 -6.17 -5.59
N GLU A 408 2.84 -6.03 -5.23
CA GLU A 408 3.91 -5.72 -6.16
C GLU A 408 4.05 -6.79 -7.25
N ILE A 409 3.97 -8.08 -6.91
CA ILE A 409 4.01 -9.17 -7.89
C ILE A 409 2.82 -9.09 -8.85
N GLU A 410 1.61 -8.94 -8.33
CA GLU A 410 0.40 -8.86 -9.15
C GLU A 410 0.45 -7.66 -10.11
N VAL A 411 0.84 -6.48 -9.64
CA VAL A 411 0.98 -5.29 -10.51
C VAL A 411 2.07 -5.50 -11.57
N LYS A 412 3.22 -6.05 -11.20
CA LYS A 412 4.30 -6.37 -12.14
C LYS A 412 3.83 -7.36 -13.20
N GLU A 413 3.06 -8.37 -12.82
CA GLU A 413 2.56 -9.38 -13.76
C GLU A 413 1.56 -8.78 -14.76
N ARG A 414 0.68 -7.88 -14.29
CA ARG A 414 -0.22 -7.13 -15.18
C ARG A 414 0.52 -6.21 -16.14
N ILE A 415 1.59 -5.55 -15.67
CA ILE A 415 2.50 -4.77 -16.51
C ILE A 415 3.12 -5.66 -17.60
N ARG A 416 3.61 -6.85 -17.24
CA ARG A 416 4.19 -7.81 -18.19
C ARG A 416 3.19 -8.30 -19.23
N LYS A 417 1.95 -8.56 -18.82
CA LYS A 417 0.83 -8.93 -19.69
C LYS A 417 0.30 -7.76 -20.52
N ARG A 418 0.88 -6.56 -20.39
CA ARG A 418 0.47 -5.33 -21.09
C ARG A 418 -0.99 -4.97 -20.85
N GLU A 419 -1.49 -5.27 -19.65
CA GLU A 419 -2.83 -4.88 -19.24
C GLU A 419 -2.94 -3.36 -19.03
N ASN A 420 -4.16 -2.82 -19.14
CA ASN A 420 -4.41 -1.42 -18.88
C ASN A 420 -4.25 -1.08 -17.39
N VAL A 421 -3.05 -0.66 -17.00
CA VAL A 421 -2.69 -0.33 -15.62
C VAL A 421 -3.44 0.89 -15.06
N ILE A 422 -4.10 1.71 -15.89
CA ILE A 422 -4.86 2.87 -15.40
C ILE A 422 -6.02 2.41 -14.50
N LYS A 423 -6.61 1.24 -14.78
CA LYS A 423 -7.69 0.66 -13.97
C LYS A 423 -7.28 0.45 -12.51
N LEU A 424 -5.99 0.20 -12.27
CA LEU A 424 -5.43 0.01 -10.94
C LEU A 424 -5.64 1.25 -10.05
N PHE A 425 -5.61 2.46 -10.63
CA PHE A 425 -5.68 3.74 -9.91
C PHE A 425 -7.11 4.25 -9.63
N LEU A 426 -8.15 3.54 -10.06
CA LEU A 426 -9.55 4.00 -9.98
C LEU A 426 -10.12 4.05 -8.56
N GLY A 427 -9.42 3.55 -7.54
CA GLY A 427 -9.90 3.62 -6.17
C GLY A 427 -9.16 2.71 -5.21
N LYS A 428 -9.43 2.88 -3.92
CA LYS A 428 -8.91 2.04 -2.82
C LYS A 428 -9.75 0.78 -2.69
N ASN A 429 -9.67 -0.10 -3.69
CA ASN A 429 -10.36 -1.39 -3.69
C ASN A 429 -9.37 -2.57 -3.77
N ASN A 430 -9.89 -3.80 -3.74
CA ASN A 430 -9.10 -5.01 -4.01
C ASN A 430 -9.17 -5.39 -5.51
N PHE A 431 -8.26 -6.23 -5.97
CA PHE A 431 -8.20 -6.66 -7.38
C PHE A 431 -9.50 -7.32 -7.87
N ASN A 432 -10.26 -7.96 -6.98
CA ASN A 432 -11.52 -8.65 -7.32
C ASN A 432 -12.71 -7.69 -7.51
N LEU A 433 -12.55 -6.40 -7.17
CA LEU A 433 -13.56 -5.35 -7.34
C LEU A 433 -13.19 -4.34 -8.43
N GLU A 434 -12.14 -4.64 -9.20
CA GLU A 434 -11.66 -3.75 -10.26
C GLU A 434 -12.67 -3.61 -11.40
N ASP A 435 -13.37 -4.68 -11.76
CA ASP A 435 -14.38 -4.64 -12.81
C ASP A 435 -15.58 -3.78 -12.40
N GLU A 436 -16.04 -3.93 -11.14
CA GLU A 436 -17.10 -3.09 -10.57
C GLU A 436 -16.70 -1.62 -10.55
N ILE A 437 -15.47 -1.30 -10.10
CA ILE A 437 -15.05 0.11 -10.07
C ILE A 437 -14.84 0.67 -11.48
N SER A 438 -14.38 -0.17 -12.43
CA SER A 438 -14.21 0.21 -13.84
C SER A 438 -15.55 0.50 -14.50
N LYS A 439 -16.59 -0.29 -14.18
CA LYS A 439 -17.99 -0.01 -14.59
C LYS A 439 -18.46 1.34 -14.08
N LEU A 440 -18.27 1.59 -12.78
CA LEU A 440 -18.63 2.87 -12.16
C LEU A 440 -17.86 4.05 -12.76
N ALA A 441 -16.60 3.85 -13.15
CA ALA A 441 -15.80 4.84 -13.86
C ALA A 441 -16.17 4.98 -15.35
N GLY A 442 -16.92 4.04 -15.93
CA GLY A 442 -17.32 4.04 -17.33
C GLY A 442 -16.22 3.60 -18.31
N ILE A 443 -15.34 2.68 -17.90
CA ILE A 443 -14.16 2.24 -18.67
C ILE A 443 -14.37 0.87 -19.34
N GLU A 444 -15.50 0.20 -19.12
CA GLU A 444 -15.70 -1.20 -19.54
C GLU A 444 -15.72 -1.42 -21.06
N ASN A 445 -16.32 -0.51 -21.83
CA ASN A 445 -16.59 -0.71 -23.26
C ASN A 445 -15.67 0.07 -24.22
N ASN A 446 -15.09 1.18 -23.75
CA ASN A 446 -14.08 1.97 -24.45
C ASN A 446 -13.51 3.00 -23.46
N PHE A 447 -12.20 3.15 -23.44
CA PHE A 447 -11.56 4.18 -22.63
C PHE A 447 -11.84 5.57 -23.24
N SER A 448 -12.50 6.46 -22.49
CA SER A 448 -12.75 7.84 -22.92
C SER A 448 -12.33 8.85 -21.85
N PHE A 449 -11.37 9.71 -22.18
CA PHE A 449 -10.92 10.79 -21.29
C PHE A 449 -12.02 11.79 -20.95
N SER A 450 -12.95 12.06 -21.88
CA SER A 450 -14.07 12.96 -21.61
C SER A 450 -14.96 12.41 -20.50
N ASN A 451 -15.25 11.10 -20.53
CA ASN A 451 -16.09 10.44 -19.53
C ASN A 451 -15.44 10.48 -18.14
N LEU A 452 -14.14 10.23 -18.06
CA LEU A 452 -13.39 10.28 -16.80
C LEU A 452 -13.35 11.71 -16.23
N LYS A 453 -13.14 12.70 -17.10
CA LYS A 453 -13.16 14.12 -16.72
C LYS A 453 -14.54 14.56 -16.23
N GLU A 454 -15.62 14.16 -16.90
CA GLU A 454 -17.00 14.45 -16.49
C GLU A 454 -17.35 13.88 -15.11
N LYS A 455 -16.74 12.74 -14.78
CA LYS A 455 -16.85 12.08 -13.47
C LYS A 455 -15.85 12.61 -12.44
N ASN A 456 -14.98 13.56 -12.78
CA ASN A 456 -13.88 14.04 -11.93
C ASN A 456 -12.91 12.94 -11.47
N ILE A 457 -12.70 11.92 -12.31
CA ILE A 457 -11.70 10.88 -12.05
C ILE A 457 -10.31 11.47 -12.32
N VAL A 458 -9.46 11.42 -11.31
CA VAL A 458 -8.06 11.82 -11.38
C VAL A 458 -7.25 10.66 -11.93
N LEU A 459 -6.39 10.92 -12.90
CA LEU A 459 -5.55 9.91 -13.53
C LEU A 459 -4.08 10.15 -13.19
N PRO A 460 -3.28 9.08 -12.97
CA PRO A 460 -1.85 9.22 -12.76
C PRO A 460 -1.20 9.76 -14.04
N MET A 461 -0.47 10.86 -13.86
CA MET A 461 0.19 11.57 -14.95
C MET A 461 1.65 11.16 -15.15
N MET A 462 2.15 10.33 -14.24
CA MET A 462 3.54 9.87 -14.18
C MET A 462 4.51 11.06 -14.18
N ILE A 463 4.18 12.10 -13.39
CA ILE A 463 4.94 13.36 -13.36
C ILE A 463 6.38 13.11 -12.88
N GLY A 464 6.57 12.16 -11.97
CA GLY A 464 7.90 11.71 -11.57
C GLY A 464 8.76 11.21 -12.74
N GLU A 465 8.18 10.43 -13.65
CA GLU A 465 8.85 9.94 -14.87
C GLU A 465 9.14 11.07 -15.86
N ILE A 466 8.20 12.02 -16.00
CA ILE A 466 8.39 13.19 -16.87
C ILE A 466 9.57 14.04 -16.35
N ILE A 467 9.63 14.31 -15.05
CA ILE A 467 10.73 15.05 -14.42
C ILE A 467 12.04 14.31 -14.66
N LYS A 468 12.09 13.01 -14.36
CA LYS A 468 13.28 12.17 -14.57
C LYS A 468 13.77 12.23 -16.01
N TYR A 469 12.88 11.98 -16.97
CA TYR A 469 13.21 12.00 -18.39
C TYR A 469 13.80 13.36 -18.81
N LYS A 470 13.18 14.46 -18.38
CA LYS A 470 13.64 15.82 -18.73
C LYS A 470 15.00 16.16 -18.12
N LEU A 471 15.27 15.73 -16.88
CA LEU A 471 16.56 15.93 -16.24
C LEU A 471 17.67 15.16 -16.97
N LEU A 472 17.43 13.89 -17.29
CA LEU A 472 18.42 13.02 -17.92
C LEU A 472 18.67 13.40 -19.39
N THR A 473 17.65 13.83 -20.13
CA THR A 473 17.77 14.17 -21.56
C THR A 473 18.10 15.64 -21.84
N LYS A 474 18.44 16.42 -20.81
CA LYS A 474 18.66 17.88 -20.90
C LYS A 474 19.72 18.30 -21.93
N ASN A 475 20.66 17.44 -22.31
CA ASN A 475 21.71 17.79 -23.28
C ASN A 475 21.53 17.13 -24.65
N GLN A 476 20.38 16.49 -24.90
CA GLN A 476 20.08 15.82 -26.17
C GLN A 476 19.27 16.70 -27.12
N GLU A 477 19.37 16.46 -28.42
CA GLU A 477 18.57 17.15 -29.45
C GLU A 477 17.09 16.73 -29.43
N ASN A 478 16.77 15.51 -28.98
CA ASN A 478 15.41 14.93 -29.00
C ASN A 478 14.64 15.02 -27.66
N LYS A 479 14.54 16.21 -27.06
CA LYS A 479 13.77 16.46 -25.80
C LYS A 479 12.24 16.45 -25.98
N SER A 480 11.75 15.94 -27.10
CA SER A 480 10.34 16.07 -27.46
C SER A 480 9.46 15.21 -26.57
N ILE A 481 8.19 15.58 -26.44
CA ILE A 481 7.18 14.75 -25.77
C ILE A 481 7.07 13.36 -26.43
N LEU A 482 7.36 13.27 -27.74
CA LEU A 482 7.44 12.00 -28.48
C LEU A 482 8.58 11.12 -27.98
N GLY A 483 9.73 11.72 -27.65
CA GLY A 483 10.85 11.01 -27.04
C GLY A 483 10.50 10.45 -25.66
N PHE A 484 9.76 11.21 -24.84
CA PHE A 484 9.24 10.72 -23.57
C PHE A 484 8.26 9.56 -23.76
N PHE A 485 7.32 9.65 -24.71
CA PHE A 485 6.38 8.55 -24.98
C PHE A 485 7.07 7.29 -25.46
N LYS A 486 8.09 7.42 -26.31
CA LYS A 486 8.89 6.28 -26.74
C LYS A 486 9.56 5.61 -25.54
N TYR A 487 10.26 6.39 -24.71
CA TYR A 487 10.86 5.91 -23.46
C TYR A 487 9.83 5.22 -22.56
N PHE A 488 8.68 5.86 -22.34
CA PHE A 488 7.65 5.36 -21.46
C PHE A 488 7.05 4.05 -22.00
N ASN A 489 6.74 3.98 -23.31
CA ASN A 489 6.23 2.76 -23.93
C ASN A 489 7.26 1.62 -23.94
N GLU A 490 8.54 1.91 -24.13
CA GLU A 490 9.62 0.90 -24.04
C GLU A 490 9.77 0.36 -22.61
N LYS A 491 9.68 1.25 -21.62
CA LYS A 491 9.82 0.89 -20.20
C LYS A 491 8.60 0.15 -19.66
N TYR A 492 7.42 0.51 -20.13
CA TYR A 492 6.13 -0.02 -19.69
C TYR A 492 5.47 -0.84 -20.81
N GLY A 493 6.25 -1.48 -21.70
CA GLY A 493 5.79 -2.50 -22.66
C GLY A 493 4.51 -2.22 -23.44
N GLU A 494 4.36 -1.06 -24.09
CA GLU A 494 3.15 -0.70 -24.86
C GLU A 494 1.83 -0.86 -24.07
N ILE A 495 1.87 -0.81 -22.73
CA ILE A 495 0.73 -0.96 -21.78
C ILE A 495 -0.51 -0.14 -22.18
N LEU A 496 -0.32 0.88 -22.99
CA LEU A 496 -1.30 1.88 -23.34
C LEU A 496 -1.93 1.61 -24.72
N GLU A 497 -1.21 1.00 -25.67
CA GLU A 497 -1.74 0.78 -27.03
C GLU A 497 -2.66 -0.46 -27.13
N ALA A 498 -2.45 -1.47 -26.29
CA ALA A 498 -3.09 -2.79 -26.40
C ALA A 498 -4.63 -2.81 -26.25
N GLN A 499 -5.28 -1.72 -25.82
CA GLN A 499 -6.74 -1.64 -25.63
C GLN A 499 -7.36 -0.34 -26.20
N GLY A 500 -6.69 0.33 -27.14
CA GLY A 500 -7.21 1.57 -27.75
C GLY A 500 -7.10 2.81 -26.85
N VAL A 501 -6.39 2.72 -25.71
CA VAL A 501 -6.08 3.87 -24.85
C VAL A 501 -4.93 4.65 -25.46
N ASN A 502 -5.23 5.69 -26.24
CA ASN A 502 -4.17 6.58 -26.70
C ASN A 502 -3.69 7.46 -25.53
N TYR A 503 -2.86 6.93 -24.62
CA TYR A 503 -2.24 7.69 -23.53
C TYR A 503 -1.30 8.78 -24.06
N ARG A 504 -0.80 8.59 -25.30
CA ARG A 504 -0.21 9.68 -26.05
C ARG A 504 -1.22 10.82 -26.26
N ASN A 505 -2.47 10.54 -26.61
CA ASN A 505 -3.54 11.54 -26.59
C ASN A 505 -3.86 12.01 -25.17
N PHE A 506 -3.79 11.19 -24.12
CA PHE A 506 -4.00 11.66 -22.73
C PHE A 506 -3.01 12.74 -22.31
N ILE A 507 -1.71 12.42 -22.38
CA ILE A 507 -0.64 13.33 -22.01
C ILE A 507 -0.57 14.45 -23.04
N ARG A 508 -0.92 14.22 -24.32
CA ARG A 508 -1.06 15.28 -25.32
C ARG A 508 -2.29 16.16 -25.08
N ASP A 509 -3.37 15.66 -24.50
CA ASP A 509 -4.59 16.42 -24.18
C ASP A 509 -4.42 17.18 -22.86
N TYR A 510 -3.65 16.63 -21.91
CA TYR A 510 -2.96 17.40 -20.86
C TYR A 510 -2.12 18.52 -21.47
N ASP A 511 -1.53 18.24 -22.63
CA ASP A 511 -0.72 19.17 -23.41
C ASP A 511 -1.51 19.94 -24.50
N LEU A 512 -2.88 20.03 -24.49
CA LEU A 512 -3.63 20.72 -25.59
C LEU A 512 -4.90 21.59 -25.34
N LYS A 513 -5.42 21.87 -24.12
CA LYS A 513 -6.34 23.03 -23.95
C LYS A 513 -6.20 23.83 -22.64
N ALA A 514 -6.04 25.15 -22.78
CA ALA A 514 -6.16 26.29 -21.83
C ALA A 514 -5.41 26.25 -20.47
N THR A 515 -5.37 25.10 -19.78
CA THR A 515 -4.60 24.86 -18.52
C THR A 515 -3.13 24.48 -18.74
N GLN A 516 -2.70 24.35 -20.01
CA GLN A 516 -1.38 23.81 -20.38
C GLN A 516 -0.21 24.72 -20.03
N GLU A 517 -0.33 26.03 -20.27
CA GLU A 517 0.83 26.91 -20.08
C GLU A 517 1.17 27.03 -18.61
N GLU A 518 0.16 27.02 -17.74
CA GLU A 518 0.34 27.01 -16.31
C GLU A 518 1.00 25.71 -15.83
N ASN A 519 0.52 24.54 -16.29
CA ASN A 519 1.14 23.26 -15.92
C ASN A 519 2.55 23.11 -16.49
N ARG A 520 2.82 23.56 -17.72
CA ARG A 520 4.18 23.63 -18.28
C ARG A 520 5.08 24.57 -17.48
N LYS A 521 4.57 25.72 -17.03
CA LYS A 521 5.27 26.65 -16.13
C LYS A 521 5.58 25.98 -14.78
N LYS A 522 4.63 25.23 -14.20
CA LYS A 522 4.84 24.47 -12.96
C LYS A 522 5.91 23.40 -13.13
N VAL A 523 5.87 22.58 -14.18
CA VAL A 523 6.93 21.60 -14.48
C VAL A 523 8.28 22.29 -14.70
N LYS A 524 8.32 23.41 -15.43
CA LYS A 524 9.55 24.20 -15.60
C LYS A 524 10.08 24.73 -14.26
N LYS A 525 9.20 25.20 -13.38
CA LYS A 525 9.54 25.66 -12.03
C LYS A 525 10.12 24.51 -11.19
N ILE A 526 9.53 23.31 -11.25
CA ILE A 526 10.07 22.10 -10.60
C ILE A 526 11.49 21.81 -11.09
N LEU A 527 11.72 21.81 -12.40
CA LEU A 527 13.06 21.58 -12.96
C LEU A 527 14.04 22.66 -12.52
N GLN A 528 13.63 23.93 -12.48
CA GLN A 528 14.46 25.02 -11.98
C GLN A 528 14.82 24.83 -10.51
N ILE A 529 13.88 24.40 -9.65
CA ILE A 529 14.14 24.08 -8.24
C ILE A 529 15.20 22.98 -8.14
N ILE A 530 15.08 21.91 -8.92
CA ILE A 530 16.03 20.79 -8.90
C ILE A 530 17.41 21.22 -9.43
N GLU A 531 17.48 22.16 -10.36
CA GLU A 531 18.72 22.57 -11.02
C GLU A 531 19.50 23.67 -10.30
N LYS A 532 18.87 24.49 -9.45
CA LYS A 532 19.53 25.44 -8.53
C LYS A 532 20.62 24.76 -7.74
#